data_AF-F0I1I0-F1
#
_entry.id   AF-F0I1I0-F1
#
_cell.length_a   1.000
_cell.length_b   1.000
_cell.length_c   1.000
_cell.angle_alpha   90.00
_cell.angle_beta   90.00
_cell.angle_gamma   90.00
#
_symmetry.space_group_name_H-M   'P 1'
#
loop_
_entity.id
_entity.type
_entity.pdbx_description
1 polymer ?
#
loop_
_entity_poly.entity_id
_entity_poly.type
_entity_poly.pdbx_seq_one_letter_code
_entity_poly.pdbx_strand_id
1 'polypeptide(L)'
;MRRREVVGLGQPVNYALLSLFQYIASVLMIMVHCQRLFEHETLHFAQKSMFGRMAVPFFLISSAYFFRVRWKQEPQDVKLTLYIKGILKVYGFWSLVYLPYALTYFQSLHLPLYLAPLAILAALLYIGMSYQLWYIPAFLLGLLLVHFLYRKLGPKKTFALLLILYALGAIETYHAYLSPSLLTDWYDAYAKLFFTSRNGFFYTPIFIYLGYFLADYGQIAIFQKKRWLSLLLASLFLVGEGVLVYMRQGLDKNFFFALIPFTLFLFNWLLKTQWKHEKNWRNLKDLSILYFFLHPIFIELSFFLLKSQQLTKWENGRWAFLLTIILTHLTSELVIRWRGKKII
;
A
#
# COMPACT_ATOMS: atom_id res chain seq x y z
N MET A 1 35.20 -19.89 -2.62
CA MET A 1 33.90 -19.19 -2.46
C MET A 1 32.79 -20.06 -3.04
N ARG A 2 32.06 -20.81 -2.19
CA ARG A 2 30.97 -21.69 -2.63
C ARG A 2 29.79 -20.85 -3.16
N ARG A 3 29.43 -21.06 -4.44
CA ARG A 3 28.12 -20.66 -4.98
C ARG A 3 27.05 -21.26 -4.06
N ARG A 4 26.30 -20.41 -3.39
CA ARG A 4 25.07 -20.82 -2.71
C ARG A 4 24.04 -21.06 -3.80
N GLU A 5 23.64 -22.31 -3.94
CA GLU A 5 22.62 -22.78 -4.87
C GLU A 5 21.35 -21.92 -4.74
N VAL A 6 20.92 -21.39 -5.88
CA VAL A 6 19.72 -20.58 -6.01
C VAL A 6 18.54 -21.54 -6.11
N VAL A 7 17.76 -21.60 -5.03
CA VAL A 7 16.37 -22.07 -4.88
C VAL A 7 15.79 -22.84 -6.07
N GLY A 8 15.70 -24.16 -5.93
CA GLY A 8 14.84 -25.03 -6.73
C GLY A 8 13.34 -24.81 -6.44
N LEU A 9 12.49 -25.16 -7.43
CA LEU A 9 11.04 -25.27 -7.29
C LEU A 9 10.69 -26.11 -6.05
N GLY A 10 9.82 -25.60 -5.16
CA GLY A 10 9.36 -26.42 -4.03
C GLY A 10 8.74 -25.72 -2.82
N GLN A 11 8.33 -24.45 -2.89
CA GLN A 11 7.46 -23.90 -1.83
C GLN A 11 6.00 -23.88 -2.29
N PRO A 12 5.09 -24.58 -1.60
CA PRO A 12 3.66 -24.42 -1.85
C PRO A 12 3.27 -22.99 -1.48
N VAL A 13 2.89 -22.20 -2.49
CA VAL A 13 2.38 -20.84 -2.35
C VAL A 13 0.89 -20.91 -2.08
N ASN A 14 0.43 -20.42 -0.93
CA ASN A 14 -0.99 -20.37 -0.61
C ASN A 14 -1.67 -19.15 -1.27
N TYR A 15 -2.00 -19.30 -2.56
CA TYR A 15 -2.67 -18.25 -3.33
C TYR A 15 -4.06 -17.91 -2.78
N ALA A 16 -4.75 -18.86 -2.14
CA ALA A 16 -6.09 -18.65 -1.59
C ALA A 16 -6.05 -17.57 -0.50
N LEU A 17 -5.17 -17.73 0.50
CA LEU A 17 -5.06 -16.79 1.60
C LEU A 17 -4.46 -15.45 1.22
N LEU A 18 -3.54 -15.43 0.26
CA LEU A 18 -3.07 -14.17 -0.30
C LEU A 18 -4.23 -13.42 -0.95
N SER A 19 -5.08 -14.09 -1.72
CA SER A 19 -6.26 -13.49 -2.36
C SER A 19 -7.28 -12.99 -1.33
N LEU A 20 -7.54 -13.78 -0.28
CA LEU A 20 -8.41 -13.39 0.83
C LEU A 20 -7.87 -12.15 1.56
N PHE A 21 -6.58 -12.14 1.91
CA PHE A 21 -6.01 -11.00 2.61
C PHE A 21 -5.95 -9.76 1.71
N GLN A 22 -5.67 -9.89 0.42
CA GLN A 22 -5.76 -8.78 -0.55
C GLN A 22 -7.17 -8.18 -0.56
N TYR A 23 -8.21 -9.02 -0.56
CA TYR A 23 -9.59 -8.57 -0.45
C TYR A 23 -9.87 -7.84 0.87
N ILE A 24 -9.49 -8.41 2.02
CA ILE A 24 -9.64 -7.78 3.34
C ILE A 24 -8.90 -6.44 3.38
N ALA A 25 -7.65 -6.39 2.90
CA ALA A 25 -6.84 -5.18 2.82
C ALA A 25 -7.49 -4.10 1.94
N SER A 26 -8.13 -4.49 0.83
CA SER A 26 -8.87 -3.54 -0.01
C SER A 26 -10.08 -2.95 0.72
N VAL A 27 -10.80 -3.74 1.53
CA VAL A 27 -11.89 -3.23 2.38
C VAL A 27 -11.35 -2.29 3.47
N LEU A 28 -10.23 -2.63 4.10
CA LEU A 28 -9.57 -1.77 5.08
C LEU A 28 -9.18 -0.41 4.48
N MET A 29 -8.73 -0.37 3.22
CA MET A 29 -8.47 0.89 2.51
C MET A 29 -9.73 1.73 2.33
N ILE A 30 -10.86 1.11 1.97
CA ILE A 30 -12.15 1.83 1.91
C ILE A 30 -12.48 2.45 3.26
N MET A 31 -12.32 1.68 4.35
CA MET A 31 -12.57 2.17 5.71
C MET A 31 -11.67 3.36 6.09
N VAL A 32 -10.43 3.42 5.60
CA VAL A 32 -9.52 4.56 5.84
C VAL A 32 -10.00 5.84 5.18
N HIS A 33 -10.62 5.73 4.00
CA HIS A 33 -11.07 6.86 3.19
C HIS A 33 -12.50 7.32 3.53
N CYS A 34 -13.30 6.50 4.23
CA CYS A 34 -14.63 6.88 4.74
C CYS A 34 -14.56 7.75 6.01
N GLN A 35 -13.55 8.62 6.13
CA GLN A 35 -13.33 9.55 7.24
C GLN A 35 -13.30 8.88 8.64
N ARG A 36 -14.34 9.05 9.46
CA ARG A 36 -14.44 8.51 10.83
C ARG A 36 -15.57 7.49 10.90
N LEU A 37 -15.27 6.28 11.37
CA LEU A 37 -16.25 5.19 11.51
C LEU A 37 -16.67 4.90 12.95
N PHE A 38 -15.89 5.35 13.92
CA PHE A 38 -16.12 5.09 15.33
C PHE A 38 -16.20 6.40 16.09
N GLU A 39 -17.15 6.50 17.00
CA GLU A 39 -17.26 7.62 17.92
C GLU A 39 -16.07 7.67 18.88
N HIS A 40 -15.67 6.53 19.44
CA HIS A 40 -14.54 6.45 20.37
C HIS A 40 -13.19 6.64 19.67
N GLU A 41 -12.33 7.48 20.22
CA GLU A 41 -11.04 7.86 19.59
C GLU A 41 -10.07 6.69 19.45
N THR A 42 -9.95 5.83 20.47
CA THR A 42 -9.07 4.66 20.41
C THR A 42 -9.49 3.69 19.30
N LEU A 43 -10.79 3.48 19.13
CA LEU A 43 -11.34 2.62 18.07
C LEU A 43 -11.11 3.23 16.69
N HIS A 44 -11.30 4.55 16.56
CA HIS A 44 -10.98 5.25 15.32
C HIS A 44 -9.48 5.16 14.98
N PHE A 45 -8.61 5.36 15.97
CA PHE A 45 -7.17 5.24 15.78
C PHE A 45 -6.77 3.81 15.42
N ALA A 46 -7.27 2.81 16.13
CA ALA A 46 -6.98 1.41 15.86
C ALA A 46 -7.44 1.01 14.45
N GLN A 47 -8.66 1.37 14.05
CA GLN A 47 -9.15 1.08 12.71
C GLN A 47 -8.34 1.80 11.63
N LYS A 48 -8.19 3.12 11.74
CA LYS A 48 -7.62 3.93 10.66
C LYS A 48 -6.09 3.88 10.61
N SER A 49 -5.45 3.97 11.77
CA SER A 49 -4.00 4.13 11.89
C SER A 49 -3.25 2.84 12.14
N MET A 50 -3.89 1.83 12.74
CA MET A 50 -3.28 0.50 12.88
C MET A 50 -3.68 -0.39 11.69
N PHE A 51 -4.91 -0.90 11.66
CA PHE A 51 -5.33 -1.88 10.65
C PHE A 51 -5.34 -1.32 9.23
N GLY A 52 -5.90 -0.13 9.04
CA GLY A 52 -5.99 0.53 7.75
C GLY A 52 -4.64 0.72 7.06
N ARG A 53 -3.61 1.09 7.82
CA ARG A 53 -2.26 1.37 7.29
C ARG A 53 -1.42 0.12 6.99
N MET A 54 -1.92 -1.08 7.32
CA MET A 54 -1.26 -2.34 6.96
C MET A 54 -1.43 -2.70 5.48
N ALA A 55 -2.48 -2.19 4.82
CA ALA A 55 -2.86 -2.61 3.48
C ALA A 55 -1.81 -2.25 2.42
N VAL A 56 -1.34 -1.00 2.39
CA VAL A 56 -0.36 -0.53 1.39
C VAL A 56 0.96 -1.32 1.46
N PRO A 57 1.62 -1.46 2.63
CA PRO A 57 2.79 -2.33 2.79
C PRO A 57 2.58 -3.75 2.27
N PHE A 58 1.43 -4.35 2.59
CA PHE A 58 1.11 -5.70 2.15
C PHE A 58 1.04 -5.80 0.63
N PHE A 59 0.36 -4.86 -0.05
CA PHE A 59 0.29 -4.83 -1.50
C PHE A 59 1.66 -4.59 -2.16
N LEU A 60 2.51 -3.73 -1.57
CA LEU A 60 3.89 -3.51 -2.03
C LEU A 60 4.74 -4.80 -1.95
N ILE A 61 4.73 -5.47 -0.80
CA ILE A 61 5.45 -6.74 -0.59
C ILE A 61 4.94 -7.81 -1.57
N SER A 62 3.61 -7.96 -1.68
CA SER A 62 2.97 -8.94 -2.56
C SER A 62 3.38 -8.73 -4.02
N SER A 63 3.27 -7.50 -4.52
CA SER A 63 3.62 -7.16 -5.91
C SER A 63 5.11 -7.37 -6.18
N ALA A 64 5.98 -6.93 -5.27
CA ALA A 64 7.43 -7.06 -5.42
C ALA A 64 7.91 -8.52 -5.32
N TYR A 65 7.31 -9.32 -4.43
CA TYR A 65 7.61 -10.74 -4.30
C TYR A 65 7.32 -11.50 -5.60
N PHE A 66 6.11 -11.37 -6.14
CA PHE A 66 5.73 -12.06 -7.37
C PHE A 66 6.50 -11.54 -8.59
N PHE A 67 6.78 -10.23 -8.65
CA PHE A 67 7.69 -9.68 -9.64
C PHE A 67 9.07 -10.36 -9.56
N ARG A 68 9.66 -10.47 -8.36
CA ARG A 68 10.99 -11.06 -8.16
C ARG A 68 11.04 -12.54 -8.50
N VAL A 69 10.01 -13.31 -8.13
CA VAL A 69 9.90 -14.74 -8.49
C VAL A 69 9.87 -14.91 -10.01
N ARG A 70 9.00 -14.17 -10.72
CA ARG A 70 8.92 -14.21 -12.18
C ARG A 70 10.20 -13.69 -12.85
N TRP A 71 10.82 -12.67 -12.26
CA TRP A 71 12.10 -12.14 -12.72
C TRP A 71 13.22 -13.18 -12.70
N LYS A 72 13.20 -14.14 -11.78
CA LYS A 72 14.21 -15.22 -11.73
C LYS A 72 13.97 -16.36 -12.72
N GLN A 73 12.73 -16.56 -13.18
CA GLN A 73 12.34 -17.75 -13.97
C GLN A 73 12.46 -17.54 -15.50
N GLU A 74 12.10 -16.37 -16.02
CA GLU A 74 12.13 -16.06 -17.48
C GLU A 74 13.49 -15.42 -17.96
N PRO A 75 13.74 -15.10 -19.25
CA PRO A 75 14.94 -14.38 -19.75
C PRO A 75 14.98 -12.87 -19.40
N GLN A 76 16.11 -12.34 -18.92
CA GLN A 76 16.18 -11.15 -18.03
C GLN A 76 15.78 -9.78 -18.64
N ASP A 77 16.18 -9.46 -19.87
CA ASP A 77 16.35 -8.04 -20.25
C ASP A 77 15.06 -7.36 -20.74
N VAL A 78 14.08 -8.13 -21.20
CA VAL A 78 12.81 -7.63 -21.76
C VAL A 78 11.72 -7.48 -20.67
N LYS A 79 11.93 -8.03 -19.48
CA LYS A 79 10.87 -8.21 -18.46
C LYS A 79 10.46 -6.96 -17.69
N LEU A 80 11.42 -6.12 -17.30
CA LEU A 80 11.13 -4.98 -16.42
C LEU A 80 10.33 -3.95 -17.19
N THR A 81 10.76 -3.66 -18.42
CA THR A 81 10.08 -2.77 -19.34
C THR A 81 8.66 -3.24 -19.65
N LEU A 82 8.47 -4.53 -19.95
CA LEU A 82 7.12 -5.08 -20.18
C LEU A 82 6.22 -5.01 -18.93
N TYR A 83 6.78 -5.32 -17.75
CA TYR A 83 6.05 -5.23 -16.49
C TYR A 83 5.62 -3.78 -16.19
N ILE A 84 6.54 -2.83 -16.32
CA ILE A 84 6.27 -1.40 -16.14
C ILE A 84 5.25 -0.91 -17.18
N LYS A 85 5.39 -1.30 -18.45
CA LYS A 85 4.45 -0.92 -19.52
C LYS A 85 3.03 -1.42 -19.21
N GLY A 86 2.90 -2.64 -18.68
CA GLY A 86 1.61 -3.18 -18.23
C GLY A 86 0.97 -2.33 -17.14
N ILE A 87 1.75 -1.94 -16.13
CA ILE A 87 1.29 -1.06 -15.04
C ILE A 87 0.91 0.33 -15.58
N LEU A 88 1.76 0.93 -16.42
CA LEU A 88 1.53 2.25 -17.00
C LEU A 88 0.27 2.28 -17.88
N LYS A 89 -0.06 1.19 -18.59
CA LYS A 89 -1.30 1.11 -19.37
C LYS A 89 -2.54 1.19 -18.47
N VAL A 90 -2.55 0.43 -17.38
CA VAL A 90 -3.65 0.45 -16.40
C VAL A 90 -3.71 1.80 -15.69
N TYR A 91 -2.55 2.34 -15.31
CA TYR A 91 -2.44 3.64 -14.67
C TYR A 91 -2.95 4.77 -15.55
N GLY A 92 -2.53 4.83 -16.82
CA GLY A 92 -2.98 5.84 -17.78
C GLY A 92 -4.50 5.83 -17.97
N PHE A 93 -5.10 4.64 -18.08
CA PHE A 93 -6.55 4.50 -18.16
C PHE A 93 -7.25 5.07 -16.92
N TRP A 94 -6.85 4.67 -15.71
CA TRP A 94 -7.49 5.16 -14.48
C TRP A 94 -7.19 6.63 -14.20
N SER A 95 -6.01 7.12 -14.53
CA SER A 95 -5.67 8.55 -14.45
C SER A 95 -6.58 9.39 -15.34
N LEU A 96 -6.95 8.90 -16.52
CA LEU A 96 -7.93 9.56 -17.39
C LEU A 96 -9.35 9.53 -16.78
N VAL A 97 -9.77 8.38 -16.23
CA VAL A 97 -11.07 8.26 -15.54
C VAL A 97 -11.18 9.24 -14.36
N TYR A 98 -10.09 9.42 -13.60
CA TYR A 98 -10.03 10.33 -12.46
C TYR A 98 -9.64 11.77 -12.80
N LEU A 99 -9.43 12.11 -14.08
CA LEU A 99 -9.07 13.46 -14.49
C LEU A 99 -10.11 14.51 -14.08
N PRO A 100 -11.44 14.30 -14.26
CA PRO A 100 -12.43 15.28 -13.81
C PRO A 100 -12.35 15.54 -12.30
N TYR A 101 -12.18 14.48 -11.51
CA TYR A 101 -12.01 14.58 -10.05
C TYR A 101 -10.75 15.41 -9.71
N ALA A 102 -9.61 15.11 -10.33
CA ALA A 102 -8.36 15.86 -10.12
C ALA A 102 -8.51 17.34 -10.45
N LEU A 103 -9.19 17.68 -11.55
CA LEU A 103 -9.42 19.08 -11.95
C LEU A 103 -10.27 19.82 -10.93
N THR A 104 -11.35 19.22 -10.42
CA THR A 104 -12.16 19.83 -9.35
C THR A 104 -11.36 20.04 -8.07
N TYR A 105 -10.46 19.11 -7.73
CA TYR A 105 -9.56 19.25 -6.59
C TYR A 105 -8.58 20.41 -6.78
N PHE A 106 -7.94 20.54 -7.96
CA PHE A 106 -7.03 21.66 -8.23
C PHE A 106 -7.73 23.02 -8.18
N GLN A 107 -8.98 23.08 -8.66
CA GLN A 107 -9.80 24.29 -8.52
C GLN A 107 -10.07 24.62 -7.04
N SER A 108 -10.33 23.61 -6.20
CA SER A 108 -10.52 23.83 -4.75
C SER A 108 -9.26 24.36 -4.04
N LEU A 109 -8.07 24.08 -4.59
CA LEU A 109 -6.81 24.64 -4.12
C LEU A 109 -6.56 26.08 -4.60
N HIS A 110 -7.51 26.69 -5.33
CA HIS A 110 -7.39 28.02 -5.92
C HIS A 110 -6.12 28.18 -6.78
N LEU A 111 -5.68 27.08 -7.41
CA LEU A 111 -4.50 27.10 -8.26
C LEU A 111 -4.76 27.91 -9.54
N PRO A 112 -3.88 28.86 -9.90
CA PRO A 112 -3.96 29.55 -11.17
C PRO A 112 -3.98 28.59 -12.35
N LEU A 113 -4.86 28.84 -13.34
CA LEU A 113 -5.07 27.96 -14.48
C LEU A 113 -3.79 27.66 -15.28
N TYR A 114 -2.85 28.62 -15.35
CA TYR A 114 -1.58 28.41 -16.04
C TYR A 114 -0.67 27.38 -15.37
N LEU A 115 -0.88 27.07 -14.08
CA LEU A 115 -0.19 26.00 -13.35
C LEU A 115 -0.86 24.63 -13.51
N ALA A 116 -2.03 24.55 -14.16
CA ALA A 116 -2.75 23.29 -14.31
C ALA A 116 -1.91 22.17 -14.98
N PRO A 117 -1.10 22.43 -16.04
CA PRO A 117 -0.23 21.39 -16.60
C PRO A 117 0.79 20.85 -15.60
N LEU A 118 1.37 21.74 -14.77
CA LEU A 118 2.33 21.34 -13.73
C LEU A 118 1.63 20.56 -12.61
N ALA A 119 0.42 20.96 -12.21
CA ALA A 119 -0.39 20.24 -11.23
C ALA A 119 -0.76 18.84 -11.71
N ILE A 120 -1.16 18.69 -12.99
CA ILE A 120 -1.42 17.40 -13.61
C ILE A 120 -0.15 16.54 -13.62
N LEU A 121 1.00 17.12 -13.97
CA LEU A 121 2.28 16.39 -13.94
C LEU A 121 2.62 15.91 -12.52
N ALA A 122 2.46 16.78 -11.52
CA ALA A 122 2.67 16.43 -10.12
C ALA A 122 1.69 15.34 -9.64
N ALA A 123 0.43 15.39 -10.06
CA ALA A 123 -0.53 14.33 -9.74
C ALA A 123 -0.19 13.01 -10.44
N LEU A 124 0.23 13.04 -11.71
CA LEU A 124 0.62 11.83 -12.43
C LEU A 124 1.88 11.16 -11.85
N LEU A 125 2.83 11.95 -11.34
CA LEU A 125 4.12 11.42 -10.89
C LEU A 125 4.26 11.28 -9.38
N TYR A 126 3.40 11.91 -8.58
CA TYR A 126 3.59 12.01 -7.13
C TYR A 126 2.30 11.82 -6.32
N ILE A 127 1.34 12.75 -6.41
CA ILE A 127 0.16 12.79 -5.51
C ILE A 127 -0.96 11.82 -5.95
N GLY A 128 -0.95 11.39 -7.21
CA GLY A 128 -2.04 10.64 -7.85
C GLY A 128 -3.16 11.54 -8.35
N MET A 129 -3.79 11.17 -9.48
CA MET A 129 -5.02 11.82 -9.98
C MET A 129 -6.22 11.60 -9.04
N SER A 130 -6.13 10.61 -8.16
CA SER A 130 -7.02 10.41 -7.02
C SER A 130 -6.20 9.83 -5.86
N TYR A 131 -6.71 9.92 -4.64
CA TYR A 131 -5.95 9.70 -3.39
C TYR A 131 -5.43 8.28 -3.19
N GLN A 132 -5.85 7.31 -4.00
CA GLN A 132 -5.34 5.93 -4.02
C GLN A 132 -4.34 5.72 -5.15
N LEU A 133 -4.41 6.52 -6.22
CA LEU A 133 -3.59 6.36 -7.42
C LEU A 133 -2.13 6.73 -7.21
N TRP A 134 -1.77 7.49 -6.17
CA TRP A 134 -0.37 7.75 -5.78
C TRP A 134 0.43 6.46 -5.57
N TYR A 135 -0.24 5.36 -5.19
CA TYR A 135 0.37 4.06 -5.00
C TYR A 135 1.18 3.61 -6.22
N ILE A 136 0.68 3.88 -7.43
CA ILE A 136 1.30 3.39 -8.67
C ILE A 136 2.62 4.10 -9.00
N PRO A 137 2.71 5.44 -9.13
CA PRO A 137 3.98 6.10 -9.34
C PRO A 137 4.96 5.86 -8.19
N ALA A 138 4.45 5.79 -6.94
CA ALA A 138 5.27 5.46 -5.79
C ALA A 138 5.86 4.04 -5.88
N PHE A 139 5.05 3.04 -6.24
CA PHE A 139 5.50 1.66 -6.45
C PHE A 139 6.52 1.56 -7.59
N LEU A 140 6.29 2.25 -8.72
CA LEU A 140 7.22 2.24 -9.86
C LEU A 140 8.57 2.85 -9.50
N LEU A 141 8.58 4.01 -8.85
CA LEU A 141 9.80 4.66 -8.38
C LEU A 141 10.55 3.77 -7.39
N GLY A 142 9.84 3.24 -6.39
CA GLY A 142 10.43 2.36 -5.39
C GLY A 142 10.94 1.04 -6.00
N LEU A 143 10.24 0.48 -6.99
CA LEU A 143 10.66 -0.73 -7.69
C LEU A 143 11.96 -0.50 -8.47
N LEU A 144 12.06 0.60 -9.21
CA LEU A 144 13.27 0.97 -9.94
C LEU A 144 14.44 1.19 -9.00
N LEU A 145 14.22 1.95 -7.92
CA LEU A 145 15.22 2.23 -6.90
C LEU A 145 15.73 0.94 -6.25
N VAL A 146 14.83 0.09 -5.74
CA VAL A 146 15.20 -1.20 -5.13
C VAL A 146 15.87 -2.11 -6.15
N HIS A 147 15.34 -2.21 -7.37
CA HIS A 147 15.93 -3.05 -8.41
C HIS A 147 17.39 -2.65 -8.70
N PHE A 148 17.66 -1.35 -8.81
CA PHE A 148 19.00 -0.82 -9.02
C PHE A 148 19.92 -1.05 -7.80
N LEU A 149 19.51 -0.59 -6.62
CA LEU A 149 20.31 -0.67 -5.39
C LEU A 149 20.62 -2.12 -5.01
N TYR A 150 19.62 -3.01 -5.10
CA TYR A 150 19.77 -4.42 -4.75
C TYR A 150 20.81 -5.13 -5.61
N ARG A 151 20.92 -4.76 -6.90
CA ARG A 151 21.94 -5.29 -7.82
C ARG A 151 23.31 -4.66 -7.63
N LYS A 152 23.37 -3.36 -7.33
CA LYS A 152 24.64 -2.61 -7.22
C LYS A 152 25.31 -2.75 -5.85
N LEU A 153 24.54 -2.66 -4.78
CA LEU A 153 25.03 -2.64 -3.39
C LEU A 153 24.89 -4.01 -2.69
N GLY A 154 24.07 -4.91 -3.24
CA GLY A 154 23.68 -6.15 -2.60
C GLY A 154 22.63 -5.96 -1.50
N PRO A 155 22.07 -7.06 -0.97
CA PRO A 155 20.89 -7.02 -0.10
C PRO A 155 21.13 -6.25 1.22
N LYS A 156 22.26 -6.51 1.90
CA LYS A 156 22.56 -5.92 3.22
C LYS A 156 22.69 -4.39 3.16
N LYS A 157 23.51 -3.87 2.23
CA LYS A 157 23.72 -2.43 2.07
C LYS A 157 22.47 -1.73 1.57
N THR A 158 21.71 -2.39 0.69
CA THR A 158 20.40 -1.88 0.24
C THR A 158 19.45 -1.73 1.43
N PHE A 159 19.30 -2.75 2.27
CA PHE A 159 18.44 -2.66 3.45
C PHE A 159 18.83 -1.51 4.39
N ALA A 160 20.12 -1.35 4.69
CA ALA A 160 20.60 -0.27 5.54
C ALA A 160 20.25 1.11 4.97
N LEU A 161 20.49 1.33 3.67
CA LEU A 161 20.15 2.59 3.00
C LEU A 161 18.63 2.86 3.04
N LEU A 162 17.81 1.85 2.74
CA LEU A 162 16.35 2.00 2.75
C LEU A 162 15.78 2.22 4.16
N LEU A 163 16.42 1.67 5.19
CA LEU A 163 16.04 1.93 6.58
C LEU A 163 16.33 3.37 6.98
N ILE A 164 17.45 3.95 6.51
CA ILE A 164 17.76 5.38 6.71
C ILE A 164 16.71 6.24 6.00
N LEU A 165 16.38 5.94 4.75
CA LEU A 165 15.33 6.66 4.02
C LEU A 165 13.97 6.57 4.74
N TYR A 166 13.60 5.38 5.21
CA TYR A 166 12.37 5.19 5.97
C TYR A 166 12.39 5.98 7.28
N ALA A 167 13.52 6.02 7.99
CA ALA A 167 13.65 6.80 9.23
C ALA A 167 13.53 8.32 9.00
N LEU A 168 14.09 8.84 7.90
CA LEU A 168 13.89 10.24 7.51
C LEU A 168 12.42 10.53 7.20
N GLY A 169 11.74 9.61 6.50
CA GLY A 169 10.30 9.74 6.27
C GLY A 169 9.48 9.66 7.55
N ALA A 170 9.89 8.81 8.49
CA ALA A 170 9.20 8.58 9.76
C ALA A 170 9.18 9.80 10.68
N ILE A 171 10.00 10.81 10.44
CA ILE A 171 9.92 12.11 11.12
C ILE A 171 8.49 12.66 11.05
N GLU A 172 7.74 12.44 9.97
CA GLU A 172 6.32 12.80 9.85
C GLU A 172 5.46 12.25 11.00
N THR A 173 5.63 10.95 11.33
CA THR A 173 4.84 10.26 12.35
C THR A 173 5.32 10.54 13.76
N TYR A 174 6.64 10.68 13.97
CA TYR A 174 7.22 10.98 15.27
C TYR A 174 7.46 12.47 15.49
N HIS A 175 6.93 13.34 14.62
CA HIS A 175 7.18 14.78 14.65
C HIS A 175 6.95 15.38 16.03
N ALA A 176 5.84 15.01 16.67
CA ALA A 176 5.51 15.50 18.00
C ALA A 176 6.53 15.09 19.06
N TYR A 177 7.16 13.92 18.96
CA TYR A 177 8.22 13.48 19.87
C TYR A 177 9.57 14.15 19.61
N LEU A 178 9.85 14.51 18.36
CA LEU A 178 11.13 15.08 17.93
C LEU A 178 11.15 16.61 17.97
N SER A 179 9.98 17.25 18.08
CA SER A 179 9.86 18.71 18.07
C SER A 179 10.19 19.30 19.45
N PRO A 180 10.96 20.40 19.51
CA PRO A 180 11.68 21.04 18.40
C PRO A 180 13.04 20.39 18.14
N SER A 181 13.43 20.21 16.87
CA SER A 181 14.78 19.79 16.48
C SER A 181 15.13 20.17 15.04
N LEU A 182 16.43 20.13 14.70
CA LEU A 182 16.88 20.30 13.31
C LEU A 182 16.24 19.28 12.34
N LEU A 183 15.86 18.10 12.84
CA LEU A 183 15.18 17.08 12.06
C LEU A 183 13.75 17.49 11.72
N THR A 184 13.02 18.10 12.67
CA THR A 184 11.66 18.60 12.41
C THR A 184 11.69 19.82 11.50
N ASP A 185 12.68 20.70 11.66
CA ASP A 185 12.83 21.88 10.79
C ASP A 185 13.10 21.50 9.33
N TRP A 186 13.97 20.51 9.11
CA TRP A 186 14.21 19.92 7.79
C TRP A 186 12.92 19.30 7.22
N TYR A 187 12.18 18.55 8.03
CA TYR A 187 10.95 17.92 7.59
C TYR A 187 9.89 18.95 7.22
N ASP A 188 9.73 20.01 8.01
CA ASP A 188 8.77 21.09 7.74
C ASP A 188 9.11 21.83 6.44
N ALA A 189 10.40 22.08 6.18
CA ALA A 189 10.86 22.62 4.91
C ALA A 189 10.55 21.68 3.73
N TYR A 190 10.78 20.38 3.91
CA TYR A 190 10.46 19.35 2.94
C TYR A 190 8.94 19.27 2.65
N ALA A 191 8.10 19.26 3.69
CA ALA A 191 6.66 19.11 3.60
C ALA A 191 5.99 20.28 2.88
N LYS A 192 6.57 21.49 2.93
CA LYS A 192 6.10 22.65 2.14
C LYS A 192 6.14 22.41 0.63
N LEU A 193 7.07 21.59 0.14
CA LEU A 193 7.22 21.28 -1.29
C LEU A 193 6.56 19.95 -1.68
N PHE A 194 6.68 18.94 -0.82
CA PHE A 194 6.31 17.56 -1.15
C PHE A 194 5.08 17.06 -0.39
N PHE A 195 4.44 17.89 0.45
CA PHE A 195 3.23 17.61 1.25
C PHE A 195 3.33 16.51 2.31
N THR A 196 4.03 15.41 2.03
CA THR A 196 4.16 14.23 2.88
C THR A 196 5.42 13.46 2.51
N SER A 197 6.01 12.76 3.48
CA SER A 197 7.07 11.78 3.19
C SER A 197 6.53 10.42 2.73
N ARG A 198 5.21 10.17 2.79
CA ARG A 198 4.59 8.92 2.30
C ARG A 198 4.60 8.87 0.77
N ASN A 199 5.72 8.45 0.20
CA ASN A 199 5.92 8.43 -1.24
C ASN A 199 6.84 7.30 -1.73
N GLY A 200 7.15 7.33 -3.05
CA GLY A 200 7.98 6.35 -3.74
C GLY A 200 9.44 6.28 -3.28
N PHE A 201 9.92 7.26 -2.51
CA PHE A 201 11.31 7.38 -2.09
C PHE A 201 11.54 7.01 -0.62
N PHE A 202 10.77 7.59 0.31
CA PHE A 202 10.96 7.31 1.75
C PHE A 202 10.15 6.10 2.24
N TYR A 203 8.95 5.88 1.70
CA TYR A 203 8.02 4.89 2.24
C TYR A 203 8.07 3.55 1.48
N THR A 204 7.79 3.58 0.17
CA THR A 204 7.60 2.32 -0.58
C THR A 204 8.83 1.41 -0.70
N PRO A 205 10.08 1.92 -0.83
CA PRO A 205 11.22 1.07 -1.17
C PRO A 205 11.50 -0.02 -0.14
N ILE A 206 11.36 0.25 1.16
CA ILE A 206 11.64 -0.75 2.19
C ILE A 206 10.69 -1.96 2.05
N PHE A 207 9.41 -1.74 1.78
CA PHE A 207 8.42 -2.81 1.62
C PHE A 207 8.62 -3.58 0.30
N ILE A 208 9.02 -2.90 -0.78
CA ILE A 208 9.41 -3.57 -2.03
C ILE A 208 10.65 -4.45 -1.80
N TYR A 209 11.64 -3.94 -1.07
CA TYR A 209 12.82 -4.71 -0.68
C TYR A 209 12.44 -5.96 0.11
N LEU A 210 11.49 -5.89 1.05
CA LEU A 210 11.02 -7.06 1.80
C LEU A 210 10.43 -8.15 0.88
N GLY A 211 9.69 -7.76 -0.18
CA GLY A 211 9.21 -8.68 -1.20
C GLY A 211 10.35 -9.39 -1.95
N TYR A 212 11.39 -8.64 -2.36
CA TYR A 212 12.59 -9.22 -2.96
C TYR A 212 13.33 -10.17 -2.00
N PHE A 213 13.48 -9.73 -0.75
CA PHE A 213 14.17 -10.47 0.29
C PHE A 213 13.48 -11.80 0.58
N LEU A 214 12.15 -11.83 0.68
CA LEU A 214 11.40 -13.08 0.85
C LEU A 214 11.50 -14.00 -0.37
N ALA A 215 11.48 -13.46 -1.59
CA ALA A 215 11.66 -14.26 -2.80
C ALA A 215 13.05 -14.87 -2.92
N ASP A 216 14.09 -14.19 -2.40
CA ASP A 216 15.47 -14.65 -2.46
C ASP A 216 15.88 -15.54 -1.28
N TYR A 217 15.38 -15.22 -0.09
CA TYR A 217 15.84 -15.78 1.18
C TYR A 217 14.72 -16.41 2.01
N GLY A 218 13.54 -16.62 1.42
CA GLY A 218 12.40 -17.23 2.10
C GLY A 218 12.69 -18.61 2.68
N GLN A 219 13.78 -19.30 2.32
CA GLN A 219 14.17 -20.60 2.87
C GLN A 219 14.93 -20.52 4.21
N ILE A 220 15.35 -19.33 4.65
CA ILE A 220 16.09 -19.18 5.92
C ILE A 220 15.22 -19.61 7.12
N ALA A 221 15.86 -20.15 8.16
CA ALA A 221 15.22 -20.71 9.35
C ALA A 221 14.15 -19.80 9.98
N ILE A 222 14.39 -18.48 10.08
CA ILE A 222 13.44 -17.51 10.64
C ILE A 222 12.11 -17.45 9.88
N PHE A 223 12.11 -17.79 8.58
CA PHE A 223 10.92 -17.82 7.75
C PHE A 223 10.28 -19.20 7.63
N GLN A 224 10.87 -20.23 8.23
CA GLN A 224 10.41 -21.61 8.18
C GLN A 224 9.93 -22.10 9.54
N LYS A 225 10.74 -21.94 10.58
CA LYS A 225 10.49 -22.43 11.93
C LYS A 225 9.76 -21.37 12.74
N LYS A 226 8.78 -21.80 13.56
CA LYS A 226 8.03 -20.95 14.50
C LYS A 226 7.50 -19.64 13.88
N ARG A 227 7.05 -19.67 12.62
CA ARG A 227 6.59 -18.48 11.86
C ARG A 227 5.53 -17.66 12.59
N TRP A 228 4.62 -18.37 13.28
CA TRP A 228 3.56 -17.75 14.08
C TRP A 228 4.11 -16.93 15.26
N LEU A 229 5.23 -17.37 15.87
CA LEU A 229 5.86 -16.66 16.98
C LEU A 229 6.51 -15.37 16.50
N SER A 230 7.19 -15.39 15.34
CA SER A 230 7.73 -14.16 14.74
C SER A 230 6.63 -13.16 14.40
N LEU A 231 5.49 -13.64 13.88
CA LEU A 231 4.32 -12.79 13.63
C LEU A 231 3.73 -12.25 14.94
N LEU A 232 3.59 -13.08 15.98
CA LEU A 232 3.09 -12.66 17.28
C LEU A 232 3.98 -11.56 17.89
N LEU A 233 5.29 -11.79 17.95
CA LEU A 233 6.25 -10.80 18.48
C LEU A 233 6.21 -9.50 17.69
N ALA A 234 6.21 -9.56 16.35
CA ALA A 234 6.10 -8.36 15.53
C ALA A 234 4.75 -7.63 15.71
N SER A 235 3.66 -8.37 15.97
CA SER A 235 2.35 -7.79 16.29
C SER A 235 2.37 -7.08 17.63
N LEU A 236 3.01 -7.65 18.66
CA LEU A 236 3.17 -7.01 19.96
C LEU A 236 3.98 -5.72 19.88
N PHE A 237 5.09 -5.73 19.12
CA PHE A 237 5.86 -4.51 18.87
C PHE A 237 5.04 -3.45 18.12
N LEU A 238 4.24 -3.87 17.13
CA LEU A 238 3.38 -2.95 16.41
C LEU A 238 2.31 -2.34 17.32
N VAL A 239 1.69 -3.13 18.19
CA VAL A 239 0.74 -2.62 19.20
C VAL A 239 1.43 -1.64 20.14
N GLY A 240 2.61 -1.98 20.66
CA GLY A 240 3.39 -1.10 21.54
C GLY A 240 3.74 0.24 20.88
N GLU A 241 4.27 0.20 19.65
CA GLU A 241 4.54 1.40 18.86
C GLU A 241 3.25 2.19 18.53
N GLY A 242 2.16 1.48 18.26
CA GLY A 242 0.81 2.03 18.08
C GLY A 242 0.34 2.84 19.28
N VAL A 243 0.56 2.33 20.49
CA VAL A 243 0.22 3.04 21.74
C VAL A 243 1.08 4.30 21.89
N LEU A 244 2.38 4.24 21.59
CA LEU A 244 3.25 5.43 21.62
C LEU A 244 2.74 6.49 20.64
N VAL A 245 2.50 6.12 19.38
CA VAL A 245 1.98 7.06 18.37
C VAL A 245 0.59 7.59 18.75
N TYR A 246 -0.24 6.80 19.43
CA TYR A 246 -1.54 7.25 19.93
C TYR A 246 -1.40 8.31 21.02
N MET A 247 -0.49 8.11 21.98
CA MET A 247 -0.26 9.02 23.11
C MET A 247 0.24 10.40 22.67
N ARG A 248 1.09 10.47 21.63
CA ARG A 248 1.59 11.74 21.10
C ARG A 248 1.67 11.68 19.58
N GLN A 249 0.56 12.06 18.95
CA GLN A 249 0.41 11.97 17.50
C GLN A 249 1.24 13.04 16.78
N GLY A 250 2.06 12.63 15.81
CA GLY A 250 2.72 13.54 14.87
C GLY A 250 1.78 14.05 13.77
N LEU A 251 2.38 14.55 12.69
CA LEU A 251 1.68 15.22 11.58
C LEU A 251 0.79 14.24 10.80
N ASP A 252 1.31 13.07 10.48
CA ASP A 252 0.53 11.95 9.94
C ASP A 252 1.14 10.62 10.41
N LYS A 253 0.36 9.54 10.47
CA LYS A 253 0.73 8.28 11.13
C LYS A 253 1.15 7.23 10.12
N ASN A 254 1.87 7.60 9.05
CA ASN A 254 2.16 6.71 7.93
C ASN A 254 3.25 5.69 8.25
N PHE A 255 4.18 6.06 9.13
CA PHE A 255 5.40 5.31 9.40
C PHE A 255 5.37 4.69 10.78
N PHE A 256 5.65 3.39 10.81
CA PHE A 256 5.80 2.58 12.00
C PHE A 256 7.02 1.68 11.76
N PHE A 257 8.01 1.68 12.63
CA PHE A 257 9.18 0.81 12.48
C PHE A 257 8.80 -0.65 12.68
N ALA A 258 7.87 -0.96 13.58
CA ALA A 258 7.37 -2.31 13.81
C ALA A 258 6.47 -2.81 12.67
N LEU A 259 5.96 -1.93 11.82
CA LEU A 259 5.21 -2.31 10.62
C LEU A 259 6.09 -3.03 9.59
N ILE A 260 7.40 -2.73 9.55
CA ILE A 260 8.38 -3.40 8.68
C ILE A 260 8.45 -4.91 8.98
N PRO A 261 8.83 -5.37 10.19
CA PRO A 261 8.85 -6.79 10.52
C PRO A 261 7.45 -7.40 10.56
N PHE A 262 6.42 -6.66 11.01
CA PHE A 262 5.05 -7.19 11.06
C PHE A 262 4.56 -7.60 9.67
N THR A 263 4.66 -6.72 8.68
CA THR A 263 4.17 -6.99 7.32
C THR A 263 5.01 -8.07 6.62
N LEU A 264 6.32 -8.12 6.88
CA LEU A 264 7.20 -9.19 6.44
C LEU A 264 6.73 -10.57 6.94
N PHE A 265 6.51 -10.70 8.25
CA PHE A 265 6.12 -11.97 8.85
C PHE A 265 4.66 -12.34 8.56
N LEU A 266 3.77 -11.36 8.45
CA LEU A 266 2.38 -11.57 8.03
C LEU A 266 2.33 -12.14 6.62
N PHE A 267 3.02 -11.51 5.67
CA PHE A 267 3.10 -12.00 4.30
C PHE A 267 3.75 -13.39 4.25
N ASN A 268 4.85 -13.62 4.95
CA ASN A 268 5.50 -14.93 5.01
C ASN A 268 4.60 -16.03 5.60
N TRP A 269 3.81 -15.71 6.63
CA TRP A 269 2.87 -16.65 7.22
C TRP A 269 1.74 -17.01 6.26
N LEU A 270 1.11 -16.00 5.64
CA LEU A 270 0.06 -16.19 4.62
C LEU A 270 0.57 -16.97 3.40
N LEU A 271 1.81 -16.70 2.97
CA LEU A 271 2.44 -17.34 1.82
C LEU A 271 2.58 -18.86 1.99
N LYS A 272 2.84 -19.35 3.22
CA LYS A 272 3.33 -20.72 3.47
C LYS A 272 2.48 -21.56 4.42
N THR A 273 1.43 -20.99 5.02
CA THR A 273 0.50 -21.78 5.84
C THR A 273 -0.25 -22.77 4.97
N GLN A 274 -0.51 -23.97 5.50
CA GLN A 274 -1.28 -25.02 4.81
C GLN A 274 -2.79 -24.85 4.99
N TRP A 275 -3.21 -23.91 5.84
CA TRP A 275 -4.62 -23.66 6.08
C TRP A 275 -5.32 -23.18 4.80
N LYS A 276 -6.38 -23.88 4.38
CA LYS A 276 -7.18 -23.59 3.17
C LYS A 276 -6.37 -23.50 1.87
N HIS A 277 -5.22 -24.17 1.82
CA HIS A 277 -4.34 -24.15 0.63
C HIS A 277 -5.03 -24.69 -0.62
N GLU A 278 -5.96 -25.63 -0.46
CA GLU A 278 -6.74 -26.28 -1.51
C GLU A 278 -7.88 -25.42 -2.09
N LYS A 279 -8.21 -24.28 -1.46
CA LYS A 279 -9.33 -23.44 -1.91
C LYS A 279 -8.94 -22.59 -3.13
N ASN A 280 -9.86 -22.44 -4.08
CA ASN A 280 -9.70 -21.50 -5.18
C ASN A 280 -10.45 -20.19 -4.88
N TRP A 281 -9.74 -19.19 -4.34
CA TRP A 281 -10.29 -17.87 -4.06
C TRP A 281 -9.77 -16.78 -5.00
N ARG A 282 -9.50 -17.17 -6.26
CA ARG A 282 -9.06 -16.22 -7.29
C ARG A 282 -10.04 -15.05 -7.49
N ASN A 283 -11.35 -15.29 -7.33
CA ASN A 283 -12.36 -14.21 -7.40
C ASN A 283 -12.07 -13.08 -6.40
N LEU A 284 -11.61 -13.40 -5.18
CA LEU A 284 -11.29 -12.39 -4.16
C LEU A 284 -10.12 -11.49 -4.59
N LYS A 285 -9.16 -12.04 -5.32
CA LYS A 285 -8.06 -11.25 -5.91
C LYS A 285 -8.60 -10.29 -6.96
N ASP A 286 -9.45 -10.76 -7.87
CA ASP A 286 -10.03 -9.92 -8.92
C ASP A 286 -10.90 -8.80 -8.32
N LEU A 287 -11.70 -9.13 -7.29
CA LEU A 287 -12.42 -8.15 -6.48
C LEU A 287 -11.47 -7.14 -5.84
N SER A 288 -10.38 -7.56 -5.20
CA SER A 288 -9.44 -6.64 -4.54
C SER A 288 -8.85 -5.58 -5.47
N ILE A 289 -8.58 -5.96 -6.74
CA ILE A 289 -8.06 -5.05 -7.76
C ILE A 289 -9.13 -4.04 -8.17
N LEU A 290 -10.37 -4.50 -8.41
CA LEU A 290 -11.48 -3.62 -8.75
C LEU A 290 -11.85 -2.69 -7.59
N TYR A 291 -11.80 -3.18 -6.35
CA TYR A 291 -12.01 -2.39 -5.15
C TYR A 291 -10.98 -1.26 -5.07
N PHE A 292 -9.70 -1.55 -5.28
CA PHE A 292 -8.65 -0.54 -5.32
C PHE A 292 -8.98 0.59 -6.32
N PHE A 293 -9.45 0.27 -7.52
CA PHE A 293 -9.69 1.30 -8.53
C PHE A 293 -11.04 2.01 -8.42
N LEU A 294 -12.10 1.32 -7.98
CA LEU A 294 -13.47 1.83 -8.01
C LEU A 294 -13.88 2.56 -6.72
N HIS A 295 -13.29 2.22 -5.57
CA HIS A 295 -13.79 2.71 -4.30
C HIS A 295 -13.89 4.24 -4.19
N PRO A 296 -12.97 5.08 -4.73
CA PRO A 296 -13.12 6.53 -4.60
C PRO A 296 -14.33 7.10 -5.31
N ILE A 297 -14.68 6.59 -6.49
CA ILE A 297 -15.91 7.01 -7.18
C ILE A 297 -17.11 6.82 -6.25
N PHE A 298 -17.17 5.66 -5.59
CA PHE A 298 -18.28 5.35 -4.70
C PHE A 298 -18.19 6.03 -3.33
N ILE A 299 -17.00 6.37 -2.84
CA ILE A 299 -16.83 7.21 -1.64
C ILE A 299 -17.35 8.62 -1.89
N GLU A 300 -16.89 9.26 -2.97
CA GLU A 300 -17.33 10.62 -3.32
C GLU A 300 -18.84 10.65 -3.61
N LEU A 301 -19.36 9.66 -4.33
CA LEU A 301 -20.80 9.51 -4.54
C LEU A 301 -21.55 9.34 -3.22
N SER A 302 -21.06 8.51 -2.30
CA SER A 302 -21.73 8.27 -1.02
C SER A 302 -21.77 9.55 -0.17
N PHE A 303 -20.67 10.30 -0.09
CA PHE A 303 -20.65 11.58 0.62
C PHE A 303 -21.52 12.64 -0.05
N PHE A 304 -21.60 12.65 -1.38
CA PHE A 304 -22.51 13.51 -2.11
C PHE A 304 -23.99 13.22 -1.77
N LEU A 305 -24.39 11.94 -1.76
CA LEU A 305 -25.75 11.52 -1.40
C LEU A 305 -26.12 11.80 0.06
N LEU A 306 -25.13 11.78 0.97
CA LEU A 306 -25.33 12.03 2.40
C LEU A 306 -25.23 13.51 2.77
N LYS A 307 -24.85 14.41 1.85
CA LYS A 307 -24.54 15.82 2.14
C LYS A 307 -25.71 16.59 2.78
N SER A 308 -26.95 16.26 2.44
CA SER A 308 -28.15 16.93 2.97
C SER A 308 -28.61 16.39 4.33
N GLN A 309 -27.98 15.33 4.83
CA GLN A 309 -28.36 14.70 6.09
C GLN A 309 -27.60 15.34 7.26
N GLN A 310 -28.30 15.65 8.35
CA GLN A 310 -27.68 16.17 9.57
C GLN A 310 -27.10 15.02 10.43
N LEU A 311 -26.11 14.30 9.87
CA LEU A 311 -25.44 13.20 10.53
C LEU A 311 -24.22 13.68 11.31
N THR A 312 -23.93 13.03 12.44
CA THR A 312 -22.62 13.20 13.09
C THR A 312 -21.51 12.67 12.19
N LYS A 313 -20.26 13.11 12.43
CA LYS A 313 -19.10 12.71 11.61
C LYS A 313 -18.93 11.18 11.52
N TRP A 314 -19.18 10.46 12.61
CA TRP A 314 -19.00 9.01 12.63
C TRP A 314 -20.17 8.27 11.98
N GLU A 315 -21.39 8.78 12.07
CA GLU A 315 -22.56 8.24 11.34
C GLU A 315 -22.39 8.42 9.84
N ASN A 316 -21.98 9.63 9.42
CA ASN A 316 -21.75 9.92 8.01
C ASN A 316 -20.69 8.99 7.42
N GLY A 317 -19.56 8.79 8.12
CA GLY A 317 -18.54 7.85 7.68
C GLY A 317 -19.02 6.39 7.62
N ARG A 318 -19.84 5.93 8.59
CA ARG A 318 -20.42 4.58 8.57
C ARG A 318 -21.35 4.37 7.37
N TRP A 319 -22.26 5.31 7.13
CA TRP A 319 -23.16 5.24 5.99
C TRP A 319 -22.40 5.33 4.66
N ALA A 320 -21.41 6.21 4.57
CA ALA A 320 -20.55 6.30 3.40
C ALA A 320 -19.81 4.99 3.14
N PHE A 321 -19.29 4.33 4.19
CA PHE A 321 -18.65 3.02 4.08
C PHE A 321 -19.60 1.93 3.58
N LEU A 322 -20.81 1.84 4.16
CA LEU A 322 -21.81 0.85 3.78
C LEU A 322 -22.25 1.02 2.31
N LEU A 323 -22.57 2.25 1.89
CA LEU A 323 -22.93 2.53 0.51
C LEU A 323 -21.77 2.23 -0.44
N THR A 324 -20.56 2.66 -0.09
CA THR A 324 -19.36 2.44 -0.90
C THR A 324 -19.08 0.96 -1.09
N ILE A 325 -19.10 0.14 -0.03
CA ILE A 325 -18.76 -1.28 -0.15
C ILE A 325 -19.81 -2.03 -0.98
N ILE A 326 -21.10 -1.70 -0.84
CA ILE A 326 -22.18 -2.30 -1.64
C ILE A 326 -22.00 -1.95 -3.12
N LEU A 327 -21.88 -0.67 -3.44
CA LEU A 327 -21.76 -0.20 -4.82
C LEU A 327 -20.47 -0.70 -5.49
N THR A 328 -19.36 -0.69 -4.75
CA THR A 328 -18.07 -1.24 -5.21
C THR A 328 -18.20 -2.74 -5.48
N HIS A 329 -18.82 -3.50 -4.58
CA HIS A 329 -18.99 -4.94 -4.72
C HIS A 329 -19.85 -5.30 -5.93
N LEU A 330 -21.05 -4.72 -6.02
CA LEU A 330 -22.00 -4.98 -7.11
C LEU A 330 -21.38 -4.64 -8.48
N THR A 331 -20.74 -3.47 -8.59
CA THR A 331 -20.07 -3.05 -9.82
C THR A 331 -18.91 -3.98 -10.18
N SER A 332 -18.13 -4.40 -9.20
CA SER A 332 -17.01 -5.31 -9.42
C SER A 332 -17.48 -6.69 -9.93
N GLU A 333 -18.52 -7.25 -9.32
CA GLU A 333 -19.14 -8.51 -9.74
C GLU A 333 -19.71 -8.43 -11.17
N LEU A 334 -20.36 -7.31 -11.51
CA LEU A 334 -20.84 -7.08 -12.88
C LEU A 334 -19.69 -7.05 -13.89
N VAL A 335 -18.59 -6.34 -13.59
CA VAL A 335 -17.40 -6.27 -14.44
C VAL A 335 -16.75 -7.64 -14.62
N ILE A 336 -16.63 -8.42 -13.53
CA ILE A 336 -16.05 -9.77 -13.58
C ILE A 336 -16.90 -10.70 -14.45
N ARG A 337 -18.22 -10.72 -14.24
CA ARG A 337 -19.15 -11.53 -15.05
C ARG A 337 -19.14 -11.14 -16.52
N TRP A 338 -19.07 -9.84 -16.83
CA TRP A 338 -19.00 -9.37 -18.22
C TRP A 338 -17.70 -9.76 -18.91
N ARG A 339 -16.57 -9.73 -18.21
CA ARG A 339 -15.28 -10.22 -18.74
C ARG A 339 -15.30 -11.74 -18.95
N GLY A 340 -15.91 -12.49 -18.04
CA GLY A 340 -16.07 -13.94 -18.17
C GLY A 340 -16.90 -14.34 -19.40
N LYS A 341 -17.95 -13.58 -19.72
CA LYS A 341 -18.81 -13.81 -20.90
C LYS A 341 -18.14 -13.49 -22.25
N LYS A 342 -17.01 -12.78 -22.29
CA LYS A 342 -16.27 -12.49 -23.53
C LYS A 342 -15.21 -13.55 -23.86
N ILE A 343 -14.99 -14.51 -22.97
CA ILE A 343 -13.97 -15.56 -23.09
C ILE A 343 -14.62 -16.92 -23.42
N ILE A 344 -15.95 -16.98 -23.39
CA ILE A 344 -16.79 -18.07 -23.91
C ILE A 344 -17.40 -17.55 -25.21
#